data_AF-A0AA95L9L5-F1
#
_entry.id   AF-A0AA95L9L5-F1
#
_cell.length_a   1.000
_cell.length_b   1.000
_cell.length_c   1.000
_cell.angle_alpha   90.00
_cell.angle_beta   90.00
_cell.angle_gamma   90.00
#
_symmetry.space_group_name_H-M   'P 1'
#
loop_
_entity.id
_entity.type
_entity.pdbx_description
1 polymer ?
#
loop_
_entity_poly.entity_id
_entity_poly.type
_entity_poly.pdbx_seq_one_letter_code
_entity_poly.pdbx_strand_id
1 'polypeptide(L)'
;MGAVKIDTQAKERSLEAKYPALDSPANLRILLSDYHALINRQYQGDYDAVVLLADLSTAIEMAQLTGRQRQALRLVYEEDLTQEEAGKRLGIGRRAVGYHVEDAINAISEVYWYWSRHGEGYTVNTIKEDVVYENNAI
;
A
#
# COMPACT_ATOMS: atom_id res chain seq x y z
N MET A 1 23.51 -26.40 15.06
CA MET A 1 22.65 -25.21 15.00
C MET A 1 21.60 -25.47 13.94
N GLY A 2 20.33 -25.58 14.32
CA GLY A 2 19.26 -25.97 13.41
C GLY A 2 18.97 -24.86 12.40
N ALA A 3 19.10 -25.16 11.12
CA ALA A 3 18.61 -24.29 10.06
C ALA A 3 17.07 -24.30 10.13
N VAL A 4 16.50 -23.25 10.70
CA VAL A 4 15.05 -23.01 10.61
C VAL A 4 14.77 -22.77 9.13
N LYS A 5 14.10 -23.73 8.47
CA LYS A 5 13.57 -23.54 7.12
C LYS A 5 12.45 -22.52 7.22
N ILE A 6 12.78 -21.25 7.07
CA ILE A 6 11.79 -20.18 6.93
C ILE A 6 11.17 -20.37 5.56
N ASP A 7 9.90 -20.76 5.54
CA ASP A 7 9.11 -20.85 4.31
C ASP A 7 8.80 -19.42 3.83
N THR A 8 9.60 -18.95 2.88
CA THR A 8 9.46 -17.62 2.28
C THR A 8 8.19 -17.50 1.44
N GLN A 9 7.79 -18.58 0.76
CA GLN A 9 6.62 -18.58 -0.13
C GLN A 9 5.29 -18.49 0.62
N ALA A 10 5.22 -19.05 1.84
CA ALA A 10 4.05 -18.88 2.69
C ALA A 10 3.84 -17.42 3.14
N LYS A 11 4.94 -16.65 3.32
CA LYS A 11 4.88 -15.23 3.70
C LYS A 11 4.48 -14.34 2.54
N GLU A 12 5.02 -14.61 1.36
CA GLU A 12 4.66 -13.93 0.09
C GLU A 12 3.14 -14.01 -0.13
N ARG A 13 2.58 -15.23 -0.04
CA ARG A 13 1.15 -15.48 -0.17
C ARG A 13 0.30 -14.73 0.88
N SER A 14 0.86 -14.47 2.07
CA SER A 14 0.15 -13.75 3.14
C SER A 14 0.05 -12.24 2.90
N LEU A 15 1.07 -11.65 2.27
CA LEU A 15 1.10 -10.22 1.96
C LEU A 15 0.22 -9.92 0.75
N GLU A 16 0.33 -10.74 -0.30
CA GLU A 16 -0.55 -10.64 -1.48
C GLU A 16 -2.02 -10.80 -1.11
N ALA A 17 -2.35 -11.75 -0.22
CA ALA A 17 -3.72 -11.93 0.26
C ALA A 17 -4.22 -10.77 1.12
N LYS A 18 -3.32 -10.10 1.88
CA LYS A 18 -3.68 -8.97 2.75
C LYS A 18 -3.87 -7.67 1.94
N TYR A 19 -3.14 -7.50 0.85
CA TYR A 19 -3.18 -6.31 -0.01
C TYR A 19 -3.52 -6.69 -1.46
N PRO A 20 -4.75 -7.17 -1.73
CA PRO A 20 -5.09 -7.80 -3.00
C PRO A 20 -5.04 -6.83 -4.20
N ALA A 21 -5.32 -5.54 -3.99
CA ALA A 21 -5.41 -4.54 -5.06
C ALA A 21 -5.13 -3.11 -4.55
N LEU A 22 -3.89 -2.62 -4.65
CA LEU A 22 -3.44 -1.28 -4.22
C LEU A 22 -3.89 -0.15 -5.16
N ASP A 23 -4.50 -0.49 -6.29
CA ASP A 23 -5.22 0.44 -7.17
C ASP A 23 -6.56 0.92 -6.57
N SER A 24 -6.88 0.49 -5.34
CA SER A 24 -8.02 0.94 -4.55
C SER A 24 -7.57 1.77 -3.34
N PRO A 25 -8.12 2.99 -3.13
CA PRO A 25 -7.86 3.81 -1.95
C PRO A 25 -8.08 3.07 -0.62
N ALA A 26 -9.06 2.16 -0.57
CA ALA A 26 -9.38 1.41 0.64
C ALA A 26 -8.25 0.44 1.02
N ASN A 27 -7.69 -0.28 0.04
CA ASN A 27 -6.59 -1.21 0.28
C ASN A 27 -5.27 -0.49 0.56
N LEU A 28 -5.05 0.65 -0.11
CA LEU A 28 -3.89 1.50 0.17
C LEU A 28 -3.90 2.03 1.61
N ARG A 29 -5.07 2.35 2.18
CA ARG A 29 -5.20 2.72 3.61
C ARG A 29 -4.74 1.60 4.53
N ILE A 30 -5.08 0.35 4.22
CA ILE A 30 -4.66 -0.80 5.02
C ILE A 30 -3.12 -0.88 4.97
N LEU A 31 -2.53 -0.82 3.78
CA LEU A 31 -1.07 -0.81 3.60
C LEU A 31 -0.39 0.30 4.42
N LEU A 32 -0.88 1.54 4.30
CA LEU A 32 -0.35 2.70 5.03
C LEU A 32 -0.53 2.55 6.55
N SER A 33 -1.63 1.96 7.02
CA SER A 33 -1.83 1.70 8.45
C SER A 33 -0.88 0.63 9.00
N ASP A 34 -0.37 -0.24 8.13
CA ASP A 34 0.62 -1.26 8.45
C ASP A 34 2.07 -0.80 8.22
N TYR A 35 2.31 0.48 7.92
CA TYR A 35 3.62 1.01 7.50
C TYR A 35 4.75 0.61 8.48
N HIS A 36 4.57 0.84 9.78
CA HIS A 36 5.57 0.46 10.78
C HIS A 36 5.78 -1.05 10.89
N ALA A 37 4.73 -1.85 10.69
CA ALA A 37 4.86 -3.30 10.66
C ALA A 37 5.67 -3.77 9.43
N LEU A 38 5.48 -3.14 8.27
CA LEU A 38 6.25 -3.41 7.06
C LEU A 38 7.73 -3.02 7.23
N ILE A 39 8.00 -1.84 7.81
CA ILE A 39 9.36 -1.40 8.12
C ILE A 39 10.06 -2.41 9.05
N ASN A 40 9.37 -2.86 10.10
CA ASN A 40 9.92 -3.88 11.01
C ASN A 40 10.20 -5.21 10.28
N ARG A 41 9.33 -5.63 9.36
CA ARG A 41 9.54 -6.82 8.52
C ARG A 41 10.75 -6.65 7.59
N GLN A 42 10.91 -5.49 6.97
CA GLN A 42 12.10 -5.16 6.17
C GLN A 42 13.38 -5.33 6.99
N TYR A 43 13.43 -4.80 8.23
CA TYR A 43 14.61 -4.97 9.10
C TYR A 43 14.87 -6.42 9.51
N GLN A 44 13.86 -7.28 9.45
CA GLN A 44 13.98 -8.72 9.66
C GLN A 44 14.39 -9.50 8.40
N GLY A 45 14.68 -8.79 7.30
CA GLY A 45 15.09 -9.39 6.02
C GLY A 45 13.93 -9.93 5.19
N ASP A 46 12.71 -9.46 5.42
CA ASP A 46 11.55 -9.79 4.59
C ASP A 46 11.60 -9.00 3.27
N TYR A 47 12.04 -9.67 2.20
CA TYR A 47 12.20 -9.05 0.89
C TYR A 47 10.87 -8.58 0.29
N ASP A 48 9.75 -9.24 0.58
CA ASP A 48 8.44 -8.83 0.07
C ASP A 48 8.00 -7.50 0.69
N ALA A 49 8.28 -7.32 1.99
CA ALA A 49 8.05 -6.03 2.65
C ALA A 49 8.95 -4.93 2.06
N VAL A 50 10.19 -5.24 1.68
CA VAL A 50 11.09 -4.30 1.01
C VAL A 50 10.53 -3.88 -0.35
N VAL A 51 10.08 -4.83 -1.17
CA VAL A 51 9.48 -4.55 -2.47
C VAL A 51 8.22 -3.68 -2.32
N LEU A 52 7.31 -4.05 -1.42
CA LEU A 52 6.10 -3.27 -1.15
C LEU A 52 6.41 -1.83 -0.72
N LEU A 53 7.39 -1.63 0.16
CA LEU A 53 7.79 -0.28 0.60
C LEU A 53 8.47 0.51 -0.51
N ALA A 54 9.27 -0.15 -1.36
CA ALA A 54 9.91 0.49 -2.52
C ALA A 54 8.87 0.94 -3.57
N ASP A 55 7.88 0.10 -3.86
CA ASP A 55 6.76 0.44 -4.74
C ASP A 55 5.94 1.60 -4.18
N LEU A 56 5.64 1.57 -2.87
CA LEU A 56 4.92 2.65 -2.20
C LEU A 56 5.69 3.98 -2.27
N SER A 57 7.00 3.95 -2.03
CA SER A 57 7.85 5.15 -2.13
C SER A 57 7.82 5.72 -3.55
N THR A 58 7.96 4.86 -4.55
CA THR A 58 7.91 5.26 -5.97
C THR A 58 6.54 5.83 -6.33
N ALA A 59 5.45 5.22 -5.86
CA ALA A 59 4.10 5.70 -6.09
C ALA A 59 3.86 7.08 -5.46
N ILE A 60 4.35 7.32 -4.23
CA ILE A 60 4.27 8.63 -3.56
C ILE A 60 5.04 9.72 -4.33
N GLU A 61 6.19 9.38 -4.91
CA GLU A 61 6.98 10.30 -5.74
C GLU A 61 6.25 10.64 -7.05
N MET A 62 5.61 9.65 -7.68
CA MET A 62 4.88 9.81 -8.93
C MET A 62 3.50 10.47 -8.77
N ALA A 63 2.88 10.38 -7.58
CA ALA A 63 1.53 10.91 -7.31
C ALA A 63 1.44 12.45 -7.31
N GLN A 64 2.54 13.17 -7.56
CA GLN A 64 2.59 14.63 -7.65
C GLN A 64 1.93 15.36 -6.46
N LEU A 65 2.04 14.79 -5.26
CA LEU A 65 1.41 15.34 -4.06
C LEU A 65 1.86 16.77 -3.79
N THR A 66 0.91 17.63 -3.44
CA THR A 66 1.21 18.96 -2.89
C THR A 66 2.00 18.82 -1.59
N GLY A 67 2.74 19.87 -1.22
CA GLY A 67 3.48 19.88 0.04
C GLY A 67 2.59 19.60 1.26
N ARG A 68 1.35 20.08 1.27
CA ARG A 68 0.39 19.86 2.37
C ARG A 68 -0.14 18.43 2.41
N GLN A 69 -0.46 17.84 1.26
CA GLN A 69 -0.85 16.42 1.16
C GLN A 69 0.27 15.51 1.68
N ARG A 70 1.51 15.71 1.20
CA ARG A 70 2.68 14.94 1.65
C ARG A 70 2.91 15.07 3.15
N GLN A 71 2.84 16.28 3.69
CA GLN A 71 3.01 16.51 5.13
C GLN A 71 1.90 15.85 5.96
N ALA A 72 0.64 15.95 5.53
CA ALA A 72 -0.48 15.34 6.23
C ALA A 72 -0.39 13.80 6.22
N LEU A 73 -0.02 13.20 5.08
CA LEU A 73 0.19 11.76 4.93
C LEU A 73 1.28 11.26 5.89
N ARG A 74 2.46 11.91 5.86
CA ARG A 74 3.60 11.60 6.72
C ARG A 74 3.25 11.69 8.20
N LEU A 75 2.61 12.78 8.63
CA LEU A 75 2.27 12.96 10.04
C LEU A 75 1.31 11.88 10.55
N VAL A 76 0.35 11.46 9.72
CA VAL A 76 -0.65 10.47 10.14
C VAL A 76 -0.13 9.04 10.10
N TYR A 77 0.64 8.67 9.07
CA TYR A 77 1.04 7.27 8.84
C TYR A 77 2.50 6.94 9.13
N GLU A 78 3.42 7.91 9.10
CA GLU A 78 4.83 7.68 9.45
C GLU A 78 5.18 8.15 10.87
N GLU A 79 4.44 9.13 11.39
CA GLU A 79 4.62 9.66 12.76
C GLU A 79 3.48 9.24 13.71
N ASP A 80 2.53 8.41 13.26
CA ASP A 80 1.39 7.89 14.03
C ASP A 80 0.55 8.98 14.75
N LEU A 81 0.53 10.21 14.23
CA LEU A 81 -0.29 11.26 14.82
C LEU A 81 -1.76 11.09 14.44
N THR A 82 -2.64 11.39 15.40
CA THR A 82 -4.05 11.57 15.07
C THR A 82 -4.22 12.76 14.12
N GLN A 83 -5.28 12.77 13.31
CA GLN A 83 -5.61 13.91 12.45
C GLN A 83 -5.74 15.24 13.23
N GLU A 84 -6.12 15.16 14.51
CA GLU A 84 -6.19 16.34 15.37
C GLU A 84 -4.80 16.87 15.73
N GLU A 85 -3.88 16.00 16.12
CA GLU A 85 -2.48 16.36 16.43
C GLU A 85 -1.73 16.83 15.18
N ALA A 86 -1.92 16.15 14.05
CA ALA A 86 -1.40 16.58 12.76
C ALA A 86 -1.95 17.97 12.37
N GLY A 87 -3.23 18.25 12.67
CA GLY A 87 -3.84 19.56 12.43
C GLY A 87 -3.19 20.65 13.26
N LYS A 88 -2.99 20.40 14.55
CA LYS A 88 -2.25 21.28 15.47
C LYS A 88 -0.82 21.55 14.95
N ARG A 89 -0.13 20.50 14.46
CA ARG A 89 1.23 20.60 13.91
C ARG A 89 1.29 21.43 12.62
N LEU A 90 0.28 21.31 11.76
CA LEU A 90 0.21 21.98 10.45
C LEU A 90 -0.42 23.37 10.50
N GLY A 91 -1.05 23.74 11.61
CA GLY A 91 -1.81 24.99 11.76
C GLY A 91 -3.15 24.99 11.01
N ILE A 92 -3.76 23.81 10.83
CA ILE A 92 -5.04 23.64 10.12
C ILE A 92 -6.02 22.79 10.94
N GLY A 93 -7.31 22.85 10.59
CA GLY A 93 -8.32 22.05 11.28
C GLY A 93 -8.20 20.55 10.98
N ARG A 94 -8.59 19.70 11.94
CA ARG A 94 -8.65 18.23 11.79
C ARG A 94 -9.29 17.78 10.47
N ARG A 95 -10.42 18.39 10.09
CA ARG A 95 -11.12 18.07 8.83
C ARG A 95 -10.27 18.34 7.59
N ALA A 96 -9.50 19.43 7.59
CA ALA A 96 -8.60 19.77 6.49
C ALA A 96 -7.45 18.76 6.36
N VAL A 97 -6.91 18.26 7.48
CA VAL A 97 -5.96 17.13 7.46
C VAL A 97 -6.59 15.91 6.83
N GLY A 98 -7.83 15.57 7.21
CA GLY A 98 -8.57 14.46 6.62
C GLY A 98 -8.68 14.57 5.10
N TYR A 99 -9.03 15.75 4.57
CA TYR A 99 -9.08 15.99 3.12
C TYR A 99 -7.71 15.84 2.45
N HIS A 100 -6.65 16.40 3.05
CA HIS A 100 -5.31 16.26 2.48
C HIS A 100 -4.81 14.82 2.47
N VAL A 101 -5.15 14.02 3.48
CA VAL A 101 -4.84 12.58 3.51
C VAL A 101 -5.65 11.82 2.47
N GLU A 102 -6.94 12.11 2.34
CA GLU A 102 -7.83 11.50 1.33
C GLU A 102 -7.32 11.75 -0.09
N ASP A 103 -7.05 13.01 -0.42
CA ASP A 103 -6.56 13.40 -1.74
C ASP A 103 -5.21 12.74 -2.04
N ALA A 104 -4.33 12.63 -1.03
CA ALA A 104 -3.04 11.95 -1.19
C ALA A 104 -3.21 10.47 -1.51
N ILE A 105 -4.08 9.77 -0.76
CA ILE A 105 -4.36 8.35 -0.96
C ILE A 105 -4.97 8.11 -2.34
N ASN A 106 -5.91 8.95 -2.77
CA ASN A 106 -6.50 8.84 -4.11
C ASN A 106 -5.43 8.99 -5.20
N ALA A 107 -4.59 10.04 -5.13
CA ALA A 107 -3.53 10.25 -6.10
C ALA A 107 -2.52 9.09 -6.15
N ILE A 108 -2.15 8.53 -5.00
CA ILE A 108 -1.25 7.35 -4.97
C ILE A 108 -1.94 6.11 -5.55
N SER A 109 -3.22 5.88 -5.24
CA SER A 109 -3.96 4.75 -5.80
C SER A 109 -4.13 4.84 -7.32
N GLU A 110 -4.21 6.05 -7.88
CA GLU A 110 -4.23 6.27 -9.33
C GLU A 110 -2.91 5.86 -10.00
N VAL A 111 -1.77 6.01 -9.30
CA VAL A 111 -0.48 5.51 -9.81
C VAL A 111 -0.47 3.98 -9.85
N TYR A 112 -0.91 3.31 -8.79
CA TYR A 112 -1.04 1.85 -8.78
C TYR A 112 -2.01 1.34 -9.85
N TRP A 113 -3.11 2.05 -10.05
CA TRP A 113 -4.07 1.77 -11.12
C TRP A 113 -3.46 1.94 -12.51
N TYR A 114 -2.61 2.94 -12.70
CA TYR A 114 -1.90 3.14 -13.96
C TYR A 114 -0.95 1.98 -14.22
N TRP A 115 -0.11 1.63 -13.24
CA TRP A 115 0.83 0.51 -13.35
C TRP A 115 0.12 -0.81 -13.65
N SER A 116 -1.02 -1.09 -12.99
CA SER A 116 -1.78 -2.33 -13.18
C SER A 116 -2.32 -2.51 -14.60
N ARG A 117 -2.54 -1.42 -15.33
CA ARG A 117 -3.08 -1.43 -16.70
C ARG A 117 -2.02 -1.32 -17.79
N HIS A 118 -0.80 -0.93 -17.44
CA HIS A 118 0.28 -0.68 -18.39
C HIS A 118 1.45 -1.65 -18.22
N GLY A 119 1.38 -2.57 -17.25
CA GLY A 119 2.41 -3.61 -17.03
C GLY A 119 3.70 -3.05 -16.43
N GLU A 120 3.61 -1.95 -15.68
CA GLU A 120 4.75 -1.22 -15.13
C GLU A 120 5.09 -1.66 -13.69
N GLY A 121 5.37 -2.95 -13.50
CA GLY A 121 5.90 -3.47 -12.22
C GLY A 121 4.86 -3.78 -11.15
N TYR A 122 3.66 -3.21 -11.20
CA TYR A 122 2.52 -3.62 -10.37
C TYR A 122 1.43 -4.26 -11.21
N THR A 123 0.91 -5.41 -10.77
CA THR A 123 -0.26 -6.07 -11.38
C THR A 123 -1.23 -6.47 -10.30
N VAL A 124 -2.53 -6.23 -10.51
CA VAL A 124 -3.56 -6.76 -9.61
C VAL A 124 -3.65 -8.26 -9.85
N ASN A 125 -3.27 -9.05 -8.85
CA ASN A 125 -3.56 -10.46 -8.83
C ASN A 125 -5.05 -10.63 -8.52
N THR A 126 -5.90 -10.40 -9.53
CA THR A 126 -7.27 -10.89 -9.46
C THR A 126 -7.15 -12.40 -9.31
N ILE A 127 -7.59 -12.92 -8.16
CA ILE A 127 -7.82 -14.36 -8.00
C ILE A 127 -8.69 -14.73 -9.19
N LYS A 128 -8.11 -15.44 -10.17
CA LYS A 128 -8.88 -15.94 -11.31
C LYS A 128 -9.92 -16.85 -10.68
N GLU A 129 -11.19 -16.43 -10.70
CA GLU A 129 -12.26 -17.40 -10.77
C GLU A 129 -11.95 -18.21 -12.04
N ASP A 130 -11.51 -19.45 -11.85
CA ASP A 130 -11.41 -20.41 -12.92
C ASP A 130 -12.80 -20.50 -13.55
N VAL A 131 -13.02 -19.77 -14.64
CA VAL A 131 -14.14 -20.00 -15.53
C VAL A 131 -13.85 -21.36 -16.17
N VAL A 132 -14.32 -22.42 -15.51
CA VAL A 132 -14.39 -23.76 -16.08
C VAL A 132 -15.34 -23.64 -17.27
N TYR A 133 -14.78 -23.43 -18.45
CA TYR A 133 -15.48 -23.77 -19.67
C TYR A 133 -15.59 -25.29 -19.68
N GLU A 134 -16.70 -25.82 -19.17
CA GLU A 134 -17.14 -27.17 -19.46
C GLU A 134 -17.37 -27.25 -20.98
N ASN A 135 -16.30 -27.62 -21.70
CA ASN A 135 -16.39 -28.01 -23.09
C ASN A 135 -17.10 -29.36 -23.19
N ASN A 136 -18.42 -29.27 -23.35
CA ASN A 136 -19.27 -30.03 -24.26
C ASN A 136 -18.91 -31.51 -24.49
N ALA A 137 -19.72 -32.41 -23.94
CA ALA A 137 -19.87 -33.78 -24.46
C ALA A 137 -21.32 -33.97 -24.94
N ILE A 138 -21.43 -34.04 -26.28
CA ILE A 138 -22.46 -34.62 -27.17
C ILE A 138 -23.73 -35.15 -26.50
#